data_AF-A0A284RBD0-F1
#
_entry.id   AF-A0A284RBD0-F1
#
_cell.length_a   1.000
_cell.length_b   1.000
_cell.length_c   1.000
_cell.angle_alpha   90.00
_cell.angle_beta   90.00
_cell.angle_gamma   90.00
#
_symmetry.space_group_name_H-M   'P 1'
#
loop_
_entity.id
_entity.type
_entity.pdbx_description
1 polymer ?
#
loop_
_entity_poly.entity_id
_entity_poly.type
_entity_poly.pdbx_seq_one_letter_code
_entity_poly.pdbx_strand_id
1 'polypeptide(L)'
;MSRYFHVSLQIPATNSPNPAYEHQIVFWEGHYADIKYGQLSGQNGVADTLQVITGGKSIWSVTPVKGTWYNFILGTGSPGGLWVSTGSNTLQKVYSGSLNGNGGTDWHIGALRLPLGGTTQVISEEDFYYSGIYVEDSGPTTHV
;
A
#
# COMPACT_ATOMS: atom_id res chain seq x y z
N MET A 1 -20.01 -0.35 9.67
CA MET A 1 -19.50 -1.64 10.20
C MET A 1 -18.02 -1.70 9.85
N SER A 2 -17.20 -2.29 10.71
CA SER A 2 -15.78 -2.42 10.43
C SER A 2 -15.53 -3.53 9.41
N ARG A 3 -14.57 -3.32 8.51
CA ARG A 3 -14.07 -4.34 7.58
C ARG A 3 -12.56 -4.32 7.56
N TYR A 4 -11.95 -5.48 7.40
CA TYR A 4 -10.50 -5.65 7.43
C TYR A 4 -10.05 -6.18 6.07
N PHE A 5 -9.32 -5.35 5.33
CA PHE A 5 -8.83 -5.63 3.99
C PHE A 5 -7.39 -6.12 4.10
N HIS A 6 -7.18 -7.40 3.79
CA HIS A 6 -5.90 -8.08 3.90
C HIS A 6 -5.19 -8.10 2.56
N VAL A 7 -3.90 -7.80 2.57
CA VAL A 7 -3.02 -8.01 1.42
C VAL A 7 -1.59 -8.21 1.91
N SER A 8 -0.91 -9.19 1.34
CA SER A 8 0.54 -9.27 1.37
C SER A 8 1.08 -8.79 0.04
N LEU A 9 2.12 -7.95 0.09
CA LEU A 9 2.79 -7.37 -1.07
C LEU A 9 4.30 -7.55 -0.94
N GLN A 10 4.96 -7.84 -2.05
CA GLN A 10 6.42 -7.82 -2.14
C GLN A 10 6.86 -6.93 -3.31
N ILE A 11 7.81 -6.05 -3.03
CA ILE A 11 8.59 -5.34 -4.05
C ILE A 11 9.85 -6.19 -4.34
N PRO A 12 10.01 -6.74 -5.56
CA PRO A 12 11.11 -7.63 -5.87
C PRO A 12 12.41 -6.90 -6.22
N ALA A 13 13.51 -7.65 -6.29
CA ALA A 13 14.81 -7.15 -6.75
C ALA A 13 14.95 -7.18 -8.28
N THR A 14 14.43 -8.23 -8.93
CA THR A 14 14.31 -8.32 -10.39
C THR A 14 13.11 -7.51 -10.85
N ASN A 15 13.25 -6.75 -11.95
CA ASN A 15 12.21 -5.85 -12.47
C ASN A 15 11.60 -4.98 -11.35
N SER A 16 12.45 -4.46 -10.46
CA SER A 16 11.97 -3.65 -9.33
C SER A 16 11.26 -2.40 -9.86
N PRO A 17 10.09 -2.04 -9.32
CA PRO A 17 9.40 -0.79 -9.63
C PRO A 17 10.34 0.41 -9.45
N ASN A 18 10.27 1.38 -10.36
CA ASN A 18 11.24 2.47 -10.37
C ASN A 18 10.92 3.52 -9.28
N PRO A 19 11.77 3.73 -8.25
CA PRO A 19 11.48 4.65 -7.15
C PRO A 19 11.36 6.12 -7.57
N ALA A 20 11.74 6.48 -8.81
CA ALA A 20 11.55 7.83 -9.33
C ALA A 20 10.10 8.15 -9.71
N TYR A 21 9.21 7.15 -9.80
CA TYR A 21 7.81 7.34 -10.21
C TYR A 21 6.86 7.07 -9.04
N GLU A 22 5.72 7.76 -9.01
CA GLU A 22 4.66 7.43 -8.07
C GLU A 22 3.95 6.15 -8.54
N HIS A 23 3.83 5.20 -7.62
CA HIS A 23 3.00 4.02 -7.78
C HIS A 23 1.88 4.09 -6.75
N GLN A 24 0.66 3.97 -7.23
CA GLN A 24 -0.54 3.77 -6.43
C GLN A 24 -0.81 2.26 -6.43
N ILE A 25 -0.66 1.63 -5.28
CA ILE A 25 -0.71 0.18 -5.09
C ILE A 25 -1.87 -0.11 -4.15
N VAL A 26 -2.72 -1.08 -4.47
CA VAL A 26 -3.83 -1.49 -3.59
C VAL A 26 -4.59 -0.29 -3.01
N PHE A 27 -5.37 0.36 -3.87
CA PHE A 27 -6.04 1.64 -3.57
C PHE A 27 -7.55 1.54 -3.80
N TRP A 28 -8.30 2.48 -3.23
CA TRP A 28 -9.70 2.68 -3.60
C TRP A 28 -9.83 3.78 -4.65
N GLU A 29 -10.84 3.70 -5.51
CA GLU A 29 -11.12 4.72 -6.54
C GLU A 29 -11.16 6.15 -5.95
N GLY A 30 -11.73 6.30 -4.75
CA GLY A 30 -11.79 7.58 -4.04
C GLY A 30 -10.48 8.04 -3.37
N HIS A 31 -9.41 7.24 -3.42
CA HIS A 31 -8.10 7.51 -2.80
C HIS A 31 -8.15 7.93 -1.32
N TYR A 32 -9.11 7.40 -0.56
CA TYR A 32 -9.20 7.71 0.88
C TYR A 32 -8.08 7.02 1.67
N ALA A 33 -7.60 5.87 1.20
CA ALA A 33 -6.44 5.17 1.70
C ALA A 33 -5.73 4.41 0.57
N ASP A 34 -4.43 4.61 0.44
CA ASP A 34 -3.61 4.01 -0.61
C ASP A 34 -2.35 3.40 -0.01
N ILE A 35 -1.91 2.25 -0.52
CA ILE A 35 -0.49 1.88 -0.43
C ILE A 35 0.21 2.59 -1.59
N LYS A 36 1.34 3.24 -1.35
CA LYS A 36 2.12 3.90 -2.41
C LYS A 36 3.58 3.51 -2.35
N TYR A 37 4.21 3.51 -3.50
CA TYR A 37 5.65 3.33 -3.62
C TYR A 37 6.26 4.39 -4.54
N GLY A 38 7.50 4.75 -4.25
CA GLY A 38 8.26 5.67 -5.08
C GLY A 38 8.03 7.14 -4.71
N GLN A 39 8.58 8.00 -5.55
CA GLN A 39 8.47 9.44 -5.45
C GLN A 39 7.01 9.89 -5.68
N LEU A 40 6.39 10.51 -4.67
CA LEU A 40 5.03 11.04 -4.82
C LEU A 40 5.02 12.23 -5.80
N SER A 41 3.95 12.33 -6.57
CA SER A 41 3.71 13.41 -7.51
C SER A 41 3.73 14.77 -6.80
N GLY A 42 4.41 15.73 -7.40
CA GLY A 42 4.61 17.06 -6.82
C GLY A 42 5.75 17.15 -5.79
N GLN A 43 6.42 16.05 -5.47
CA GLN A 43 7.64 16.07 -4.66
C GLN A 43 8.89 16.04 -5.53
N ASN A 44 10.02 16.56 -5.02
CA ASN A 44 11.31 16.53 -5.69
C ASN A 44 12.19 15.36 -5.21
N GLY A 45 12.96 14.78 -6.12
CA GLY A 45 13.94 13.73 -5.82
C GLY A 45 13.48 12.32 -6.21
N VAL A 46 14.11 11.32 -5.61
CA VAL A 46 13.79 9.90 -5.74
C VAL A 46 13.54 9.36 -4.34
N ALA A 47 12.47 8.59 -4.16
CA ALA A 47 12.13 8.02 -2.87
C ALA A 47 11.93 6.50 -2.98
N ASP A 48 12.88 5.71 -2.49
CA ASP A 48 12.67 4.27 -2.30
C ASP A 48 11.86 4.03 -1.02
N THR A 49 10.58 4.43 -1.05
CA THR A 49 9.69 4.43 0.11
C THR A 49 8.40 3.72 -0.21
N LEU A 50 8.07 2.68 0.55
CA LEU A 50 6.75 2.06 0.61
C LEU A 50 5.97 2.70 1.75
N GLN A 51 4.75 3.15 1.51
CA GLN A 51 3.99 3.91 2.50
C GLN A 51 2.49 3.65 2.40
N VAL A 52 1.77 3.86 3.50
CA VAL A 52 0.31 3.92 3.51
C VAL A 52 -0.11 5.36 3.77
N ILE A 53 -0.97 5.88 2.90
CA ILE A 53 -1.45 7.26 2.92
C ILE A 53 -2.96 7.24 3.19
N THR A 54 -3.44 8.12 4.06
CA THR A 54 -4.87 8.43 4.18
C THR A 54 -5.07 9.93 4.39
N GLY A 55 -6.13 10.50 3.80
CA GLY A 55 -6.39 11.94 3.89
C GLY A 55 -5.22 12.80 3.37
N GLY A 56 -4.48 12.30 2.38
CA GLY A 56 -3.30 12.96 1.82
C GLY A 56 -2.05 12.95 2.72
N LYS A 57 -2.05 12.20 3.83
CA LYS A 57 -0.91 12.10 4.74
C LYS A 57 -0.44 10.66 4.90
N SER A 58 0.88 10.48 4.92
CA SER A 58 1.48 9.19 5.27
C SER A 58 1.21 8.87 6.74
N ILE A 59 0.64 7.70 7.01
CA ILE A 59 0.39 7.17 8.36
C ILE A 59 1.37 6.06 8.75
N TRP A 60 2.09 5.52 7.77
CA TRP A 60 3.16 4.54 7.94
C TRP A 60 4.05 4.57 6.70
N SER A 61 5.36 4.40 6.87
CA SER A 61 6.30 4.27 5.76
C SER A 61 7.56 3.51 6.15
N VAL A 62 8.23 2.95 5.15
CA VAL A 62 9.52 2.27 5.29
C VAL A 62 10.28 2.31 3.96
N THR A 63 11.61 2.24 4.01
CA THR A 63 12.41 1.85 2.84
C THR A 63 12.32 0.33 2.68
N PRO A 64 11.73 -0.18 1.58
CA PRO A 64 11.44 -1.60 1.48
C PRO A 64 12.70 -2.43 1.25
N VAL A 65 12.84 -3.51 2.00
CA VAL A 65 13.84 -4.55 1.72
C VAL A 65 13.31 -5.39 0.57
N LYS A 66 13.99 -5.32 -0.59
CA LYS A 66 13.55 -6.03 -1.80
C LYS A 66 13.47 -7.54 -1.56
N GLY A 67 12.40 -8.17 -2.04
CA GLY A 67 12.12 -9.59 -1.81
C GLY A 67 11.50 -9.91 -0.45
N THR A 68 11.28 -8.92 0.42
CA THR A 68 10.55 -9.13 1.69
C THR A 68 9.05 -8.97 1.48
N TRP A 69 8.26 -9.92 1.99
CA TRP A 69 6.81 -9.79 2.08
C TRP A 69 6.43 -8.80 3.18
N TYR A 70 5.63 -7.79 2.80
CA TYR A 70 4.98 -6.85 3.70
C TYR A 70 3.50 -7.19 3.75
N ASN A 71 3.00 -7.44 4.96
CA ASN A 71 1.61 -7.84 5.19
C ASN A 71 0.87 -6.63 5.72
N PHE A 72 -0.32 -6.36 5.20
CA PHE A 72 -1.14 -5.22 5.56
C PHE A 72 -2.55 -5.66 5.91
N ILE A 73 -3.10 -5.00 6.94
CA ILE A 73 -4.54 -4.95 7.17
C ILE A 73 -4.95 -3.49 7.15
N LEU A 74 -5.83 -3.12 6.22
CA LEU A 74 -6.48 -1.82 6.19
C LEU A 74 -7.88 -1.97 6.81
N GLY A 75 -8.05 -1.49 8.03
CA GLY A 75 -9.31 -1.57 8.76
C GLY A 75 -10.17 -0.33 8.54
N THR A 76 -11.33 -0.50 7.91
CA THR A 76 -12.35 0.55 7.80
C THR A 76 -13.24 0.55 9.05
N GLY A 77 -13.80 1.71 9.43
CA GLY A 77 -14.62 1.87 10.63
C GLY A 77 -14.19 3.02 11.53
N SER A 78 -14.86 3.16 12.68
CA SER A 78 -14.55 4.19 13.69
C SER A 78 -14.50 3.55 15.09
N PRO A 79 -13.29 3.26 15.62
CA PRO A 79 -11.99 3.45 15.00
C PRO A 79 -11.63 2.33 14.00
N GLY A 80 -11.04 2.70 12.87
CA GLY A 80 -10.36 1.80 11.95
C GLY A 80 -8.92 1.54 12.38
N GLY A 81 -8.05 1.33 11.40
CA GLY A 81 -6.60 1.33 11.62
C GLY A 81 -5.79 0.71 10.50
N LEU A 82 -4.48 0.65 10.74
CA LEU A 82 -3.52 -0.05 9.89
C LEU A 82 -2.76 -1.05 10.76
N TRP A 83 -2.63 -2.28 10.26
CA TRP A 83 -1.73 -3.28 10.81
C TRP A 83 -0.69 -3.66 9.78
N VAL A 84 0.54 -3.85 10.23
CA VAL A 84 1.68 -4.20 9.36
C VAL A 84 2.53 -5.28 10.03
N SER A 85 3.06 -6.19 9.22
CA SER A 85 4.20 -7.04 9.58
C SER A 85 5.05 -7.35 8.36
N THR A 86 6.15 -8.06 8.57
CA THR A 86 7.00 -8.60 7.49
C THR A 86 7.19 -10.10 7.64
N GLY A 87 7.38 -10.79 6.51
CA GLY A 87 7.57 -12.23 6.48
C GLY A 87 6.41 -12.98 7.14
N SER A 88 6.72 -13.90 8.05
CA SER A 88 5.74 -14.70 8.79
C SER A 88 5.35 -14.12 10.16
N ASN A 89 5.74 -12.87 10.45
CA ASN A 89 5.44 -12.25 11.74
C ASN A 89 3.96 -11.88 11.85
N THR A 90 3.40 -12.00 13.06
CA THR A 90 2.05 -11.54 13.37
C THR A 90 1.91 -10.03 13.13
N LEU A 91 0.86 -9.63 12.41
CA LEU A 91 0.48 -8.25 12.12
C LEU A 91 0.28 -7.43 13.41
N GLN A 92 0.95 -6.28 13.50
CA GLN A 92 0.84 -5.35 14.63
C GLN A 92 0.12 -4.08 14.20
N LYS A 93 -0.76 -3.55 15.06
CA LYS A 93 -1.45 -2.29 14.78
C LYS A 93 -0.46 -1.12 14.88
N VAL A 94 -0.20 -0.45 13.77
CA VAL A 94 0.75 0.68 13.69
C VAL A 94 0.04 2.04 13.60
N TYR A 95 -1.26 2.05 13.30
CA TYR A 95 -2.08 3.25 13.27
C TYR A 95 -3.49 2.97 13.80
N SER A 96 -4.02 3.90 14.59
CA SER A 96 -5.41 3.89 15.08
C SER A 96 -6.10 5.17 14.64
N GLY A 97 -7.16 5.03 13.84
CA GLY A 97 -7.89 6.16 13.27
C GLY A 97 -8.77 5.73 12.10
N SER A 98 -9.54 6.68 11.56
CA SER A 98 -10.33 6.46 10.35
C SER A 98 -9.40 6.44 9.14
N LEU A 99 -9.61 5.49 8.22
CA LEU A 99 -9.03 5.51 6.89
C LEU A 99 -9.83 6.39 5.92
N ASN A 100 -10.86 7.08 6.39
CA ASN A 100 -11.73 7.99 5.61
C ASN A 100 -12.58 7.31 4.52
N GLY A 101 -12.80 6.00 4.63
CA GLY A 101 -13.68 5.24 3.75
C GLY A 101 -14.33 4.05 4.44
N ASN A 102 -15.29 3.41 3.75
CA ASN A 102 -16.08 2.31 4.29
C ASN A 102 -15.76 0.94 3.65
N GLY A 103 -14.83 0.89 2.68
CA GLY A 103 -14.40 -0.33 2.01
C GLY A 103 -15.03 -0.57 0.64
N GLY A 104 -16.23 -0.03 0.38
CA GLY A 104 -16.84 0.01 -0.96
C GLY A 104 -16.87 -1.32 -1.74
N THR A 105 -16.88 -1.18 -3.06
CA THR A 105 -16.75 -2.27 -4.06
C THR A 105 -15.72 -1.92 -5.15
N ASP A 106 -14.87 -0.94 -4.85
CA ASP A 106 -13.97 -0.22 -5.75
C ASP A 106 -12.54 -0.27 -5.20
N TRP A 107 -12.15 -1.43 -4.67
CA TRP A 107 -10.80 -1.72 -4.18
C TRP A 107 -9.96 -2.36 -5.29
N HIS A 108 -8.95 -1.66 -5.76
CA HIS A 108 -8.12 -2.05 -6.89
C HIS A 108 -6.92 -2.85 -6.41
N ILE A 109 -6.93 -4.17 -6.60
CA ILE A 109 -5.78 -5.03 -6.32
C ILE A 109 -4.82 -5.02 -7.50
N GLY A 110 -3.77 -4.23 -7.38
CA GLY A 110 -2.75 -4.07 -8.42
C GLY A 110 -1.96 -2.78 -8.20
N ALA A 111 -1.30 -2.33 -9.26
CA ALA A 111 -0.51 -1.10 -9.26
C ALA A 111 -0.88 -0.21 -10.46
N LEU A 112 -0.90 1.10 -10.23
CA LEU A 112 -0.98 2.16 -11.24
C LEU A 112 0.24 3.05 -11.08
N ARG A 113 1.01 3.25 -12.15
CA ARG A 113 2.19 4.12 -12.16
C ARG A 113 1.87 5.45 -12.84
N LEU A 114 2.11 6.57 -12.16
CA LEU A 114 1.94 7.90 -12.74
C LEU A 114 3.15 8.29 -13.59
N PRO A 115 2.96 9.05 -14.69
CA PRO A 115 4.07 9.59 -15.47
C PRO A 115 4.77 10.72 -14.72
N LEU A 116 6.06 10.93 -15.03
CA LEU A 116 6.80 12.10 -14.59
C LEU A 116 6.53 13.29 -15.54
N GLY A 117 5.98 14.38 -15.01
CA GLY A 117 5.67 15.56 -15.81
C GLY A 117 6.92 16.20 -16.42
N GLY A 118 6.86 16.55 -17.71
CA GLY A 118 7.92 17.30 -18.38
C GLY A 118 9.19 16.50 -18.71
N THR A 119 9.18 15.17 -18.55
CA THR A 119 10.30 14.30 -18.88
C THR A 119 9.90 13.19 -19.85
N THR A 120 10.86 12.69 -20.63
CA THR A 120 10.65 11.47 -21.42
C THR A 120 10.48 10.29 -20.47
N GLN A 121 9.40 9.54 -20.63
CA GLN A 121 9.09 8.41 -19.75
C GLN A 121 10.06 7.26 -20.00
N VAL A 122 10.62 6.72 -18.92
CA VAL A 122 11.34 5.45 -18.95
C VAL A 122 10.34 4.35 -18.65
N ILE A 123 10.06 3.53 -19.66
CA ILE A 123 9.16 2.38 -19.53
C ILE A 123 10.02 1.12 -19.57
N SER A 124 10.15 0.49 -18.42
CA SER A 124 10.70 -0.85 -18.25
C SER A 124 9.62 -1.74 -17.63
N GLU A 125 9.80 -3.05 -17.77
CA GLU A 125 8.99 -4.01 -17.01
C GLU A 125 9.17 -3.77 -15.51
N GLU A 126 8.07 -3.84 -14.76
CA GLU A 126 8.03 -3.66 -13.31
C GLU A 126 7.12 -4.73 -12.70
N ASP A 127 7.64 -5.44 -11.71
CA ASP A 127 6.95 -6.55 -11.06
C ASP A 127 6.49 -6.18 -9.65
N PHE A 128 5.31 -6.64 -9.28
CA PHE A 128 4.80 -6.67 -7.91
C PHE A 128 4.20 -8.04 -7.64
N TYR A 129 4.53 -8.64 -6.49
CA TYR A 129 3.95 -9.92 -6.08
C TYR A 129 2.92 -9.69 -4.98
N TYR A 130 1.77 -10.37 -5.09
CA TYR A 130 0.66 -10.26 -4.15
C TYR A 130 0.23 -11.65 -3.66
N SER A 131 -0.20 -11.74 -2.41
CA SER A 131 -0.81 -12.95 -1.83
C SER A 131 -1.69 -12.58 -0.63
N GLY A 132 -2.41 -13.56 -0.05
CA GLY A 132 -3.17 -13.35 1.19
C GLY A 132 -4.27 -12.29 1.06
N ILE A 133 -4.85 -12.13 -0.13
CA ILE A 133 -5.86 -11.10 -0.40
C ILE A 133 -7.24 -11.62 -0.01
N TYR A 134 -7.84 -11.02 1.01
CA TYR A 134 -9.22 -11.30 1.42
C TYR A 134 -9.79 -10.15 2.26
N VAL A 135 -11.10 -10.20 2.50
CA VAL A 135 -11.79 -9.26 3.39
C VAL A 135 -12.53 -10.04 4.46
N GLU A 136 -12.50 -9.57 5.70
CA GLU A 136 -13.27 -10.14 6.80
C GLU A 136 -14.01 -9.05 7.59
N ASP A 137 -15.17 -9.41 8.14
CA ASP A 137 -16.05 -8.49 8.88
C ASP A 137 -15.87 -8.58 10.41
N SER A 138 -15.32 -9.69 10.93
CA SER A 138 -15.17 -9.96 12.37
C SER A 138 -13.73 -9.84 12.90
N GLY A 139 -12.81 -9.37 12.06
CA GLY A 139 -11.36 -9.37 12.29
C GLY A 139 -10.81 -8.34 13.30
N PRO A 140 -9.48 -8.11 13.31
CA PRO A 140 -8.51 -8.64 12.36
C PRO A 140 -7.89 -9.99 12.78
N THR A 141 -7.84 -10.94 11.83
CA THR A 141 -6.97 -12.12 11.84
C THR A 141 -5.53 -11.66 11.60
N THR A 142 -4.67 -11.73 12.62
CA THR A 142 -3.32 -11.14 12.54
C THR A 142 -2.21 -12.12 12.16
N HIS A 143 -2.53 -13.39 11.95
CA HIS A 143 -1.60 -14.38 11.43
C HIS A 143 -1.60 -14.37 9.91
N VAL A 144 -0.40 -14.49 9.33
CA VAL A 144 -0.16 -14.62 7.89
C VAL A 144 -0.21 -16.08 7.44
#